data_AF-A0A1Q8T310-F1
#
_entry.id   AF-A0A1Q8T310-F1
#
_cell.length_a   1.000
_cell.length_b   1.000
_cell.length_c   1.000
_cell.angle_alpha   90.00
_cell.angle_beta   90.00
_cell.angle_gamma   90.00
#
_symmetry.space_group_name_H-M   'P 1'
#
loop_
_entity.id
_entity.type
_entity.pdbx_description
1 polymer ?
#
loop_
_entity_poly.entity_id
_entity_poly.type
_entity_poly.pdbx_seq_one_letter_code
_entity_poly.pdbx_strand_id
1 'polypeptide(L)'
;MPELPELIELQRQWEALQLEHPQLNPVAALVLVALRQSDAPSASGVSSAVLSRHLGLEHALIRRAAAELEAGGWVTARPSGGASPALRLILTPTC
;
A
#
# COMPACT_ATOMS: atom_id res chain seq x y z
N MET A 1 -4.40 20.54 6.18
CA MET A 1 -2.97 20.28 5.91
C MET A 1 -2.70 18.91 6.51
N PRO A 2 -2.11 17.95 5.77
CA PRO A 2 -1.73 16.70 6.40
C PRO A 2 -0.75 17.05 7.52
N GLU A 3 -1.04 16.52 8.69
CA GLU A 3 -0.32 16.75 9.91
C GLU A 3 1.08 16.16 9.78
N LEU A 4 2.09 17.03 9.71
CA LEU A 4 3.53 16.70 9.69
C LEU A 4 3.95 15.44 10.48
N PRO A 5 3.41 15.15 11.68
CA PRO A 5 3.68 13.88 12.37
C PRO A 5 3.41 12.61 11.55
N GLU A 6 2.30 12.53 10.79
CA GLU A 6 1.96 11.34 9.99
C GLU A 6 3.00 11.07 8.90
N LEU A 7 3.50 12.13 8.25
CA LEU A 7 4.50 12.00 7.19
C LEU A 7 5.84 11.49 7.75
N ILE A 8 6.23 11.98 8.93
CA ILE A 8 7.46 11.56 9.62
C ILE A 8 7.35 10.09 10.03
N GLU A 9 6.18 9.66 10.50
CA GLU A 9 5.93 8.27 10.88
C GLU A 9 5.93 7.35 9.66
N LEU A 10 5.26 7.74 8.57
CA LEU A 10 5.31 7.05 7.28
C LEU A 10 6.75 6.87 6.78
N GLN A 11 7.55 7.94 6.80
CA GLN A 11 8.95 7.88 6.38
C GLN A 11 9.76 6.91 7.25
N ARG A 12 9.63 6.99 8.58
CA ARG A 12 10.38 6.13 9.51
C ARG A 12 10.03 4.66 9.31
N GLN A 13 8.74 4.34 9.20
CA GLN A 13 8.28 2.97 8.99
C GLN A 13 8.72 2.43 7.63
N TRP A 14 8.75 3.28 6.60
CA TRP A 14 9.27 2.92 5.29
C TRP A 14 10.78 2.64 5.30
N GLU A 15 11.58 3.49 5.95
CA GLU A 15 13.02 3.27 6.10
C GLU A 15 13.32 1.97 6.85
N ALA A 16 12.61 1.70 7.95
CA ALA A 16 12.75 0.45 8.69
C ALA A 16 12.43 -0.77 7.81
N LEU A 17 11.30 -0.72 7.08
CA LEU A 17 10.89 -1.81 6.19
C LEU A 17 11.91 -2.05 5.06
N GLN A 18 12.50 -1.00 4.51
CA GLN A 18 13.52 -1.11 3.47
C GLN A 18 14.85 -1.68 3.98
N LEU A 19 15.17 -1.48 5.27
CA LEU A 19 16.32 -2.13 5.90
C LEU A 19 16.08 -3.63 6.13
N GLU A 20 14.87 -4.01 6.50
CA GLU A 20 14.48 -5.42 6.72
C GLU A 20 14.30 -6.20 5.41
N HIS A 21 13.78 -5.53 4.38
CA HIS A 21 13.47 -6.13 3.08
C HIS A 21 14.07 -5.32 1.92
N PRO A 22 15.41 -5.27 1.77
CA PRO A 22 16.07 -4.47 0.75
C PRO A 22 15.73 -4.89 -0.70
N GLN A 23 15.23 -6.12 -0.89
CA GLN A 23 14.74 -6.61 -2.17
C GLN A 23 13.36 -6.09 -2.54
N LEU A 24 12.61 -5.50 -1.60
CA LEU A 24 11.29 -4.95 -1.87
C LEU A 24 11.46 -3.64 -2.66
N ASN A 25 10.62 -3.46 -3.68
CA ASN A 25 10.63 -2.22 -4.44
C ASN A 25 10.28 -1.05 -3.51
N PRO A 26 11.02 0.08 -3.57
CA PRO A 26 10.74 1.28 -2.77
C PRO A 26 9.27 1.73 -2.77
N VAL A 27 8.62 1.67 -3.94
CA VAL A 27 7.21 2.04 -4.09
C VAL A 27 6.30 0.98 -3.48
N ALA A 28 6.64 -0.31 -3.61
CA ALA A 28 5.89 -1.39 -2.95
C ALA A 28 5.97 -1.29 -1.43
N ALA A 29 7.16 -1.00 -0.88
CA ALA A 29 7.35 -0.73 0.53
C ALA A 29 6.49 0.45 1.00
N LEU A 30 6.49 1.57 0.26
CA LEU A 30 5.70 2.76 0.61
C LEU A 30 4.20 2.46 0.59
N VAL A 31 3.72 1.74 -0.43
CA VAL A 31 2.32 1.31 -0.54
C VAL A 31 1.94 0.40 0.64
N LEU A 32 2.82 -0.52 1.04
CA LEU A 32 2.56 -1.42 2.17
C LEU A 32 2.44 -0.66 3.49
N VAL A 33 3.32 0.31 3.74
CA VAL A 33 3.24 1.13 4.96
C VAL A 33 1.98 1.99 4.97
N ALA A 34 1.66 2.66 3.86
CA ALA A 34 0.41 3.42 3.75
C ALA A 34 -0.84 2.56 3.95
N LEU A 35 -0.81 1.31 3.49
CA LEU A 35 -1.88 0.34 3.72
C LEU A 35 -1.96 -0.10 5.19
N ARG A 36 -0.82 -0.25 5.90
CA ARG A 36 -0.79 -0.57 7.34
C ARG A 36 -1.31 0.57 8.21
N GLN A 37 -1.10 1.82 7.80
CA GLN A 37 -1.57 3.01 8.51
C GLN A 37 -3.04 3.35 8.24
N SER A 38 -3.63 2.78 7.18
CA SER A 38 -5.02 3.04 6.87
C SER A 38 -5.96 2.37 7.89
N ASP A 39 -6.91 3.13 8.43
CA ASP A 39 -7.96 2.66 9.36
C ASP A 39 -8.99 1.70 8.72
N ALA A 40 -8.70 1.16 7.53
CA ALA A 40 -9.62 0.25 6.88
C ALA A 40 -9.68 -1.07 7.66
N PRO A 41 -10.89 -1.57 7.97
CA PRO A 41 -11.03 -2.87 8.60
C PRO A 41 -10.29 -3.92 7.75
N SER A 42 -9.52 -4.81 8.40
CA SER A 42 -8.62 -5.75 7.72
C SER A 42 -9.32 -6.57 6.63
N ALA A 43 -10.62 -6.83 6.76
CA ALA A 43 -11.42 -7.56 5.76
C ALA A 43 -11.91 -6.70 4.57
N SER A 44 -12.01 -5.38 4.73
CA SER A 44 -12.48 -4.47 3.69
C SER A 44 -11.36 -4.12 2.70
N GLY A 45 -10.12 -4.04 3.16
CA GLY A 45 -8.99 -3.57 2.36
C GLY A 45 -9.13 -2.11 1.90
N VAL A 46 -8.10 -1.61 1.23
CA VAL A 46 -8.04 -0.23 0.70
C VAL A 46 -7.99 -0.24 -0.82
N SER A 47 -8.72 0.68 -1.44
CA SER A 47 -8.64 0.88 -2.88
C SER A 47 -7.31 1.49 -3.31
N SER A 48 -6.67 0.89 -4.31
CA SER A 48 -5.51 1.43 -5.04
C SER A 48 -5.70 2.86 -5.55
N ALA A 49 -6.93 3.27 -5.86
CA ALA A 49 -7.24 4.67 -6.22
C ALA A 49 -7.09 5.63 -5.03
N VAL A 50 -7.47 5.18 -3.83
CA VAL A 50 -7.30 5.95 -2.59
C VAL A 50 -5.81 6.08 -2.28
N LEU A 51 -5.05 4.99 -2.38
CA LEU A 51 -3.59 5.00 -2.15
C LEU A 51 -2.86 5.91 -3.16
N SER A 52 -3.24 5.86 -4.44
CA SER A 52 -2.70 6.76 -5.48
C SER A 52 -2.91 8.23 -5.12
N ARG A 53 -4.12 8.61 -4.69
CA ARG A 53 -4.42 9.98 -4.27
C ARG A 53 -3.68 10.38 -2.99
N HIS A 54 -3.63 9.49 -2.00
CA HIS A 54 -3.00 9.76 -0.71
C HIS A 54 -1.49 9.95 -0.85
N LEU A 55 -0.82 9.10 -1.63
CA LEU A 55 0.62 9.14 -1.86
C LEU A 55 1.04 10.12 -2.96
N GLY A 56 0.08 10.69 -3.71
CA GLY A 56 0.38 11.54 -4.87
C GLY A 56 1.11 10.79 -5.99
N LEU A 57 0.87 9.48 -6.13
CA LEU A 57 1.54 8.60 -7.09
C LEU A 57 0.60 8.18 -8.21
N GLU A 58 1.16 7.97 -9.40
CA GLU A 58 0.46 7.44 -10.56
C GLU A 58 -0.19 6.07 -10.28
N HIS A 59 -1.41 5.88 -10.77
CA HIS A 59 -2.16 4.64 -10.51
C HIS A 59 -1.46 3.40 -11.09
N ALA A 60 -0.74 3.56 -12.21
CA ALA A 60 0.06 2.48 -12.80
C ALA A 60 1.18 1.99 -11.86
N LEU A 61 1.81 2.90 -11.11
CA LEU A 61 2.84 2.57 -10.12
C LEU A 61 2.23 1.83 -8.94
N ILE A 62 1.07 2.29 -8.44
CA ILE A 62 0.36 1.61 -7.36
C ILE A 62 -0.09 0.21 -7.79
N ARG A 63 -0.57 0.04 -9.02
CA ARG A 63 -0.96 -1.27 -9.54
C ARG A 63 0.23 -2.22 -9.64
N ARG A 64 1.38 -1.73 -10.13
CA ARG A 64 2.61 -2.53 -10.18
C ARG A 64 3.07 -2.93 -8.78
N ALA A 65 3.09 -1.98 -7.85
CA ALA A 65 3.42 -2.23 -6.45
C ALA A 65 2.46 -3.27 -5.83
N ALA A 66 1.16 -3.17 -6.09
CA ALA A 66 0.18 -4.15 -5.63
C ALA A 66 0.47 -5.56 -6.16
N ALA A 67 0.84 -5.70 -7.43
CA ALA A 67 1.20 -6.99 -8.03
C ALA A 67 2.48 -7.57 -7.40
N GLU A 68 3.49 -6.74 -7.15
CA GLU A 68 4.72 -7.16 -6.48
C GLU A 68 4.47 -7.59 -5.02
N LEU A 69 3.65 -6.84 -4.28
CA LEU A 69 3.24 -7.16 -2.91
C LEU A 69 2.42 -8.45 -2.85
N GLU A 70 1.51 -8.66 -3.80
CA GLU A 70 0.72 -9.89 -3.89
C GLU A 70 1.60 -11.10 -4.21
N ALA A 71 2.53 -10.96 -5.16
CA ALA A 71 3.51 -12.02 -5.47
C ALA A 71 4.41 -12.35 -4.26
N GLY A 72 4.72 -11.36 -3.42
CA GLY A 72 5.45 -11.54 -2.17
C GLY A 72 4.62 -12.02 -0.98
N GLY A 73 3.30 -12.22 -1.15
CA GLY A 73 2.39 -12.68 -0.09
C GLY A 73 1.99 -11.61 0.94
N TRP A 74 2.39 -10.36 0.76
CA TRP A 74 2.12 -9.25 1.69
C TRP A 74 0.66 -8.82 1.70
N VAL A 75 0.01 -8.91 0.55
CA VAL A 75 -1.39 -8.52 0.35
C VAL A 75 -2.12 -9.52 -0.54
N THR A 76 -3.44 -9.52 -0.47
CA THR A 76 -4.31 -10.05 -1.53
C THR A 76 -4.91 -8.89 -2.31
N ALA A 77 -4.83 -8.92 -3.63
CA ALA A 77 -5.47 -7.93 -4.49
C ALA A 77 -6.79 -8.50 -5.07
N ARG A 78 -7.88 -7.73 -4.94
CA ARG A 78 -9.19 -8.08 -5.50
C ARG A 78 -9.68 -6.96 -6.40
N PRO A 79 -10.42 -7.24 -7.49
CA PRO A 79 -11.12 -6.19 -8.21
C PRO A 79 -12.07 -5.43 -7.28
N SER A 80 -12.11 -4.09 -7.37
CA SER A 80 -12.98 -3.27 -6.49
C SER A 80 -14.48 -3.40 -6.83
N GLY A 81 -14.82 -4.02 -7.96
CA GLY A 81 -16.18 -4.13 -8.50
C GLY A 81 -16.56 -3.00 -9.46
N GLY A 82 -17.53 -3.28 -10.35
CA GLY A 82 -18.01 -2.33 -11.38
C GLY A 82 -17.04 -2.16 -12.57
N ALA A 83 -17.16 -1.05 -13.30
CA ALA A 83 -16.28 -0.70 -14.43
C ALA A 83 -14.93 -0.08 -14.01
N SER A 84 -14.62 -0.07 -12.71
CA SER A 84 -13.43 0.59 -12.17
C SER A 84 -12.17 -0.28 -12.36
N PRO A 85 -11.07 0.27 -12.90
CA PRO A 85 -9.80 -0.45 -13.03
C PRO A 85 -9.04 -0.59 -11.70
N ALA A 86 -9.59 -0.08 -10.59
CA ALA A 86 -8.96 -0.10 -9.28
C ALA A 86 -9.02 -1.49 -8.63
N LEU A 87 -7.94 -1.84 -7.95
CA LEU A 87 -7.84 -2.99 -7.05
C LEU A 87 -8.12 -2.58 -5.60
N ARG A 88 -8.66 -3.51 -4.83
CA ARG A 88 -8.79 -3.50 -3.38
C ARG A 88 -7.68 -4.36 -2.79
N LEU A 89 -6.81 -3.75 -2.00
CA LEU A 89 -5.65 -4.39 -1.38
C LEU A 89 -5.99 -4.74 0.07
N ILE A 90 -5.82 -6.00 0.42
CA ILE A 90 -6.12 -6.54 1.74
C ILE A 90 -4.82 -7.06 2.34
N LEU A 91 -4.44 -6.61 3.54
CA LEU A 91 -3.24 -7.10 4.22
C LEU A 91 -3.39 -8.59 4.55
N THR A 92 -2.33 -9.36 4.29
CA THR A 92 -2.28 -10.75 4.72
C THR A 92 -1.98 -10.79 6.23
N PRO A 93 -2.72 -11.57 7.04
CA PRO A 93 -2.54 -11.61 8.50
C PRO A 93 -1.21 -12.21 8.98
N THR A 94 -0.36 -12.71 8.07
CA THR A 94 0.92 -13.35 8.37
C THR A 94 2.13 -12.43 8.19
N CYS A 95 1.93 -11.13 7.94
CA CYS A 95 2.97 -10.16 7.59
C CYS A 95 3.02 -8.94 8.52
#